data_AF-A0A7S0P2Y9-F1
#
_entry.id   AF-A0A7S0P2Y9-F1
#
_cell.length_a   1.000
_cell.length_b   1.000
_cell.length_c   1.000
_cell.angle_alpha   90.00
_cell.angle_beta   90.00
_cell.angle_gamma   90.00
#
_symmetry.space_group_name_H-M   'P 1'
#
loop_
_entity.id
_entity.type
_entity.pdbx_description
1 polymer ?
#
loop_
_entity_poly.entity_id
_entity_poly.type
_entity_poly.pdbx_seq_one_letter_code
_entity_poly.pdbx_strand_id
1 'polypeptide(L)'
;PRHSPWDERICVAPDGDLFEAVASGAATVLTAQVERFEARGVRLTSGELLPADLIVTATGISLRALGGVALFVDGVELAPSQLLHYKGVMFAGVPNLVAVVGYTNATWTLKAELVCAWACRLLNGLRARDFASATPAMPDHGGSTPRRRRALLLRLVDYVGVTAWYARQQLSAGYVRRAAHLLPRQGSHPPWRVHQSYWLDLLELYWQ
;
A
#
# COMPACT_ATOMS: atom_id res chain seq x y z
N PRO A 1 -15.23 6.05 -17.32
CA PRO A 1 -15.12 5.18 -16.12
C PRO A 1 -16.24 5.52 -15.13
N ARG A 2 -16.66 4.58 -14.26
CA ARG A 2 -17.72 4.84 -13.25
C ARG A 2 -17.20 5.43 -11.92
N HIS A 3 -15.88 5.62 -11.81
CA HIS A 3 -15.20 6.21 -10.65
C HIS A 3 -14.69 7.62 -11.01
N SER A 4 -14.41 8.44 -10.00
CA SER A 4 -13.85 9.78 -10.19
C SER A 4 -12.39 9.69 -10.63
N PRO A 5 -11.87 10.69 -11.37
CA PRO A 5 -10.44 10.81 -11.60
C PRO A 5 -9.67 10.74 -10.28
N TRP A 6 -8.53 10.04 -10.27
CA TRP A 6 -7.66 9.81 -9.11
C TRP A 6 -8.19 8.88 -8.01
N ASP A 7 -9.43 8.36 -8.14
CA ASP A 7 -9.87 7.21 -7.34
C ASP A 7 -9.04 5.95 -7.67
N GLU A 8 -8.46 5.89 -8.86
CA GLU A 8 -7.51 4.87 -9.29
C GLU A 8 -6.30 5.55 -9.97
N ARG A 9 -5.18 4.82 -10.11
CA ARG A 9 -3.99 5.38 -10.77
C ARG A 9 -4.31 5.60 -12.24
N ILE A 10 -3.99 6.77 -12.74
CA ILE A 10 -4.25 7.14 -14.13
C ILE A 10 -3.23 6.44 -15.03
N CYS A 11 -3.73 5.67 -15.99
CA CYS A 11 -2.93 5.19 -17.12
C CYS A 11 -2.72 6.33 -18.11
N VAL A 12 -1.50 6.48 -18.60
CA VAL A 12 -1.13 7.50 -19.59
C VAL A 12 -0.73 6.80 -20.88
N ALA A 13 -1.29 7.26 -22.00
CA ALA A 13 -0.89 6.87 -23.35
C ALA A 13 -0.28 8.13 -24.01
N PRO A 14 1.04 8.37 -23.84
CA PRO A 14 1.66 9.65 -24.19
C PRO A 14 1.53 9.99 -25.68
N ASP A 15 1.69 8.98 -26.54
CA ASP A 15 1.69 9.13 -27.99
C ASP A 15 0.28 8.95 -28.59
N GLY A 16 -0.72 8.61 -27.77
CA GLY A 16 -2.10 8.42 -28.23
C GLY A 16 -2.34 7.17 -29.09
N ASP A 17 -1.33 6.32 -29.28
CA ASP A 17 -1.33 5.08 -30.07
C ASP A 17 -2.55 4.17 -29.82
N LEU A 18 -2.96 3.99 -28.55
CA LEU A 18 -4.16 3.24 -28.20
C LEU A 18 -5.43 3.83 -28.85
N PHE A 19 -5.56 5.15 -28.83
CA PHE A 19 -6.71 5.85 -29.38
C PHE A 19 -6.68 5.84 -30.91
N GLU A 20 -5.51 5.96 -31.52
CA GLU A 20 -5.32 5.85 -32.98
C GLU A 20 -5.67 4.45 -33.49
N ALA A 21 -5.25 3.40 -32.79
CA ALA A 21 -5.57 2.01 -33.14
C ALA A 21 -7.08 1.74 -33.09
N VAL A 22 -7.79 2.30 -32.10
CA VAL A 22 -9.26 2.18 -32.00
C VAL A 22 -9.94 3.01 -33.09
N ALA A 23 -9.50 4.25 -33.32
CA ALA A 23 -10.09 5.14 -34.32
C ALA A 23 -9.93 4.63 -35.77
N SER A 24 -8.80 3.98 -36.07
CA SER A 24 -8.54 3.37 -37.38
C SER A 24 -9.26 2.03 -37.60
N GLY A 25 -9.87 1.45 -36.56
CA GLY A 25 -10.50 0.13 -36.62
C GLY A 25 -9.52 -1.04 -36.51
N ALA A 26 -8.22 -0.79 -36.28
CA ALA A 26 -7.23 -1.82 -36.04
C ALA A 26 -7.42 -2.55 -34.69
N ALA A 27 -8.12 -1.90 -33.74
CA ALA A 27 -8.48 -2.47 -32.44
C ALA A 27 -9.98 -2.31 -32.15
N THR A 28 -10.59 -3.33 -31.55
CA THR A 28 -11.98 -3.30 -31.08
C THR A 28 -12.03 -3.41 -29.56
N VAL A 29 -12.81 -2.54 -28.92
CA VAL A 29 -13.04 -2.58 -27.46
C VAL A 29 -14.41 -3.17 -27.18
N LEU A 30 -14.45 -4.28 -26.45
CA LEU A 30 -15.67 -4.97 -26.05
C LEU A 30 -15.88 -4.85 -24.53
N THR A 31 -17.10 -4.51 -24.12
CA THR A 31 -17.50 -4.55 -22.70
C THR A 31 -18.29 -5.83 -22.46
N ALA A 32 -17.66 -6.84 -21.88
CA ALA A 32 -18.28 -8.14 -21.58
C ALA A 32 -17.65 -8.80 -20.34
N GLN A 33 -18.25 -9.89 -19.87
CA GLN A 33 -17.69 -10.74 -18.82
C GLN A 33 -17.17 -12.04 -19.42
N VAL A 34 -15.92 -12.37 -19.12
CA VAL A 34 -15.31 -13.65 -19.48
C VAL A 34 -15.87 -14.75 -18.58
N GLU A 35 -16.36 -15.83 -19.19
CA GLU A 35 -16.80 -17.04 -18.48
C GLU A 35 -15.62 -18.02 -18.32
N ARG A 36 -14.95 -18.35 -19.43
CA ARG A 36 -13.81 -19.29 -19.44
C ARG A 36 -12.97 -19.14 -20.72
N PHE A 37 -11.76 -19.68 -20.65
CA PHE A 37 -10.92 -19.88 -21.83
C PHE A 37 -11.31 -21.19 -22.54
N GLU A 38 -11.25 -21.18 -23.87
CA GLU A 38 -11.45 -22.35 -24.72
C GLU A 38 -10.26 -22.47 -25.69
N ALA A 39 -10.07 -23.66 -26.28
CA ALA A 39 -8.93 -23.92 -27.17
C ALA A 39 -8.84 -22.96 -28.38
N ARG A 40 -9.96 -22.32 -28.76
CA ARG A 40 -10.05 -21.40 -29.91
C ARG A 40 -10.26 -19.94 -29.52
N GLY A 41 -10.24 -19.60 -28.23
CA GLY A 41 -10.48 -18.22 -27.78
C GLY A 41 -11.13 -18.09 -26.41
N VAL A 42 -11.99 -17.08 -26.23
CA VAL A 42 -12.59 -16.72 -24.94
C VAL A 42 -14.11 -16.80 -25.00
N ARG A 43 -14.72 -17.62 -24.14
CA ARG A 43 -16.17 -17.69 -23.96
C ARG A 43 -16.63 -16.57 -23.05
N LEU A 44 -17.63 -15.81 -23.49
CA LEU A 44 -18.31 -14.80 -22.69
C LEU A 44 -19.50 -15.41 -21.94
N THR A 45 -19.92 -14.79 -20.84
CA THR A 45 -21.11 -15.22 -20.08
C THR A 45 -22.42 -15.10 -20.87
N SER A 46 -22.42 -14.33 -21.96
CA SER A 46 -23.52 -14.27 -22.94
C SER A 46 -23.64 -15.55 -23.78
N GLY A 47 -22.65 -16.44 -23.73
CA GLY A 47 -22.53 -17.61 -24.59
C GLY A 47 -21.76 -17.35 -25.89
N GLU A 48 -21.37 -16.11 -26.21
CA GLU A 48 -20.56 -15.79 -27.39
C GLU A 48 -19.12 -16.29 -27.24
N LEU A 49 -18.51 -16.81 -28.33
CA LEU A 49 -17.09 -17.13 -28.38
C LEU A 49 -16.35 -16.03 -29.14
N LEU A 50 -15.38 -15.40 -28.50
CA LEU A 50 -14.42 -14.51 -29.17
C LEU A 50 -13.23 -15.35 -29.64
N PRO A 51 -13.06 -15.59 -30.96
CA PRO A 51 -11.94 -16.36 -31.47
C PRO A 51 -10.63 -15.60 -31.24
N ALA A 52 -9.57 -16.30 -30.84
CA ALA A 52 -8.25 -15.71 -30.67
C ALA A 52 -7.15 -16.75 -30.85
N ASP A 53 -6.09 -16.39 -31.58
CA ASP A 53 -4.87 -17.19 -31.70
C ASP A 53 -3.90 -16.94 -30.53
N LEU A 54 -3.93 -15.73 -29.97
CA LEU A 54 -3.12 -15.31 -28.82
C LEU A 54 -3.98 -14.55 -27.81
N ILE A 55 -3.75 -14.82 -26.53
CA ILE A 55 -4.44 -14.18 -25.43
C ILE A 55 -3.40 -13.60 -24.47
N VAL A 56 -3.51 -12.30 -24.20
CA VAL A 56 -2.67 -11.60 -23.22
C VAL A 56 -3.51 -11.19 -22.02
N THR A 57 -3.23 -11.78 -20.85
CA THR A 57 -3.97 -11.47 -19.61
C THR A 57 -3.42 -10.23 -18.93
N ALA A 58 -4.02 -9.07 -19.20
CA ALA A 58 -3.71 -7.81 -18.53
C ALA A 58 -4.62 -7.55 -17.31
N THR A 59 -4.86 -8.57 -16.47
CA THR A 59 -5.86 -8.53 -15.36
C THR A 59 -5.37 -7.83 -14.09
N GLY A 60 -4.27 -7.09 -14.16
CA GLY A 60 -3.70 -6.34 -13.06
C GLY A 60 -2.89 -7.19 -12.08
N ILE A 61 -2.87 -6.76 -10.81
CA ILE A 61 -1.98 -7.29 -9.77
C ILE A 61 -2.74 -7.69 -8.49
N SER A 62 -2.09 -8.53 -7.68
CA SER A 62 -2.48 -8.79 -6.28
C SER A 62 -1.43 -8.19 -5.35
N LEU A 63 -1.84 -7.34 -4.41
CA LEU A 63 -0.89 -6.73 -3.47
C LEU A 63 -0.38 -7.77 -2.48
N ARG A 64 0.93 -7.78 -2.29
CA ARG A 64 1.60 -8.53 -1.23
C ARG A 64 2.32 -7.54 -0.33
N ALA A 65 1.89 -7.47 0.93
CA ALA A 65 2.59 -6.66 1.92
C ALA A 65 4.04 -7.14 2.04
N LEU A 66 4.99 -6.19 2.07
CA LEU A 66 6.43 -6.46 2.21
C LEU A 66 6.99 -7.47 1.18
N GLY A 67 6.43 -7.52 -0.02
CA GLY A 67 6.83 -8.48 -1.05
C GLY A 67 6.51 -9.94 -0.73
N GLY A 68 5.79 -10.19 0.38
CA GLY A 68 5.45 -11.54 0.84
C GLY A 68 6.55 -12.25 1.61
N VAL A 69 7.53 -11.51 2.12
CA VAL A 69 8.53 -12.02 3.06
C VAL A 69 7.84 -12.35 4.40
N ALA A 70 8.15 -13.52 4.97
CA ALA A 70 7.72 -13.88 6.30
C ALA A 70 8.61 -13.17 7.34
N LEU A 71 7.98 -12.55 8.34
CA LEU A 71 8.68 -11.79 9.37
C LEU A 71 8.59 -12.50 10.71
N PHE A 72 9.71 -12.55 11.43
CA PHE A 72 9.79 -13.14 12.75
C PHE A 72 10.55 -12.22 13.70
N VAL A 73 10.07 -12.09 14.93
CA VAL A 73 10.79 -11.46 16.05
C VAL A 73 10.77 -12.45 17.20
N ASP A 74 11.94 -12.81 17.72
CA ASP A 74 12.10 -13.79 18.81
C ASP A 74 11.38 -15.12 18.55
N GLY A 75 11.38 -15.58 17.29
CA GLY A 75 10.74 -16.82 16.86
C GLY A 75 9.23 -16.72 16.65
N VAL A 76 8.61 -15.56 16.90
CA VAL A 76 7.18 -15.32 16.69
C VAL A 76 6.95 -14.71 15.31
N GLU A 77 6.14 -15.37 14.48
CA GLU A 77 5.75 -14.83 13.18
C GLU A 77 4.84 -13.61 13.35
N LEU A 78 5.12 -12.55 12.60
CA LEU A 78 4.35 -11.31 12.61
C LEU A 78 3.56 -11.19 11.31
N ALA A 79 2.24 -11.08 11.42
CA ALA A 79 1.40 -10.77 10.28
C ALA A 79 1.57 -9.28 9.90
N PRO A 80 1.79 -8.93 8.62
CA PRO A 80 1.92 -7.52 8.21
C PRO A 80 0.73 -6.66 8.63
N SER A 81 -0.47 -7.22 8.67
CA SER A 81 -1.70 -6.55 9.11
C SER A 81 -1.75 -6.19 10.59
N GLN A 82 -0.80 -6.66 11.40
CA GLN A 82 -0.64 -6.33 12.81
C GLN A 82 0.44 -5.27 13.04
N LEU A 83 1.27 -4.99 12.04
CA LEU A 83 2.35 -4.01 12.14
C LEU A 83 1.80 -2.59 12.15
N LEU A 84 2.45 -1.72 12.92
CA LEU A 84 2.14 -0.30 12.99
C LEU A 84 3.31 0.51 12.42
N HIS A 85 3.07 1.32 11.40
CA HIS A 85 4.09 2.17 10.80
C HIS A 85 4.65 3.20 11.78
N TYR A 86 5.98 3.32 11.83
CA TYR A 86 6.72 4.41 12.45
C TYR A 86 7.36 5.27 11.37
N LYS A 87 6.97 6.55 11.30
CA LYS A 87 7.33 7.56 10.28
C LYS A 87 7.08 7.11 8.83
N GLY A 88 6.30 6.05 8.62
CA GLY A 88 6.18 5.37 7.33
C GLY A 88 7.46 4.71 6.83
N VAL A 89 8.44 4.45 7.72
CA VAL A 89 9.76 3.89 7.38
C VAL A 89 10.04 2.57 8.09
N MET A 90 9.73 2.49 9.39
CA MET A 90 9.90 1.28 10.20
C MET A 90 8.55 0.80 10.74
N PHE A 91 8.57 -0.27 11.55
CA PHE A 91 7.41 -0.79 12.25
C PHE A 91 7.65 -0.87 13.76
N ALA A 92 6.62 -0.54 14.53
CA ALA A 92 6.67 -0.65 15.99
C ALA A 92 7.00 -2.08 16.43
N GLY A 93 7.92 -2.23 17.38
CA GLY A 93 8.34 -3.53 17.91
C GLY A 93 9.17 -4.40 16.95
N VAL A 94 9.46 -3.94 15.73
CA VAL A 94 10.28 -4.69 14.77
C VAL A 94 11.68 -4.07 14.66
N PRO A 95 12.73 -4.76 15.15
CA PRO A 95 14.10 -4.25 15.11
C PRO A 95 14.62 -4.18 13.67
N ASN A 96 15.35 -3.12 13.35
CA ASN A 96 16.17 -2.99 12.14
C ASN A 96 15.45 -3.23 10.79
N LEU A 97 14.12 -3.23 10.75
CA LEU A 97 13.34 -3.38 9.52
C LEU A 97 12.92 -2.01 8.99
N VAL A 98 13.45 -1.67 7.81
CA VAL A 98 13.06 -0.50 7.03
C VAL A 98 12.29 -0.95 5.80
N ALA A 99 11.14 -0.32 5.54
CA ALA A 99 10.31 -0.56 4.37
C ALA A 99 10.03 0.75 3.63
N VAL A 100 10.06 0.69 2.29
CA VAL A 100 9.71 1.81 1.42
C VAL A 100 8.28 1.62 0.93
N VAL A 101 7.41 2.58 1.26
CA VAL A 101 6.06 2.67 0.68
C VAL A 101 5.91 4.04 0.03
N GLY A 102 5.88 4.07 -1.30
CA GLY A 102 5.85 5.32 -2.06
C GLY A 102 4.50 6.02 -2.07
N TYR A 103 4.47 7.20 -2.71
CA TYR A 103 3.28 8.01 -2.85
C TYR A 103 2.29 7.41 -3.86
N THR A 104 1.00 7.67 -3.68
CA THR A 104 -0.01 7.26 -4.67
C THR A 104 -0.14 8.26 -5.81
N ASN A 105 0.01 9.55 -5.51
CA ASN A 105 -0.15 10.69 -6.42
C ASN A 105 1.17 11.30 -6.90
N ALA A 106 2.32 10.76 -6.47
CA ALA A 106 3.64 11.19 -6.90
C ALA A 106 4.53 9.97 -7.15
N THR A 107 5.71 10.21 -7.73
CA THR A 107 6.67 9.13 -7.99
C THR A 107 7.13 8.47 -6.70
N TRP A 108 7.29 7.14 -6.74
CA TRP A 108 7.82 6.36 -5.64
C TRP A 108 9.30 6.66 -5.37
N THR A 109 10.05 7.11 -6.38
CA THR A 109 11.48 7.43 -6.26
C THR A 109 11.74 8.52 -5.22
N LEU A 110 10.85 9.52 -5.12
CA LEU A 110 10.95 10.60 -4.13
C LEU A 110 10.92 10.07 -2.68
N LYS A 111 9.97 9.17 -2.37
CA LYS A 111 9.91 8.57 -1.02
C LYS A 111 11.07 7.62 -0.78
N ALA A 112 11.45 6.84 -1.79
CA ALA A 112 12.56 5.90 -1.69
C ALA A 112 13.87 6.61 -1.31
N GLU A 113 14.17 7.75 -1.95
CA GLU A 113 15.36 8.54 -1.62
C GLU A 113 15.37 9.00 -0.15
N LEU A 114 14.25 9.56 0.33
CA LEU A 114 14.13 10.00 1.73
C LEU A 114 14.32 8.86 2.72
N VAL A 115 13.69 7.71 2.46
CA VAL A 115 13.79 6.51 3.30
C VAL A 115 15.22 5.98 3.32
N CYS A 116 15.87 5.86 2.17
CA CYS A 116 17.24 5.36 2.08
C CYS A 116 18.23 6.30 2.78
N ALA A 117 18.10 7.62 2.60
CA ALA A 117 18.93 8.59 3.30
C ALA A 117 18.74 8.51 4.83
N TRP A 118 17.48 8.36 5.28
CA TRP A 118 17.17 8.16 6.70
C TRP A 118 17.77 6.86 7.24
N ALA A 119 17.65 5.75 6.51
CA ALA A 119 18.23 4.47 6.90
C ALA A 119 19.76 4.53 7.03
N CYS A 120 20.44 5.20 6.09
CA CYS A 120 21.88 5.42 6.19
C CYS A 120 22.27 6.21 7.45
N ARG A 121 21.53 7.27 7.79
CA ARG A 121 21.75 8.03 9.03
C ARG A 121 21.53 7.17 10.27
N LEU A 122 20.48 6.36 10.29
CA LEU A 122 20.19 5.43 11.38
C LEU A 122 21.37 4.45 11.57
N LEU A 123 21.80 3.78 10.50
CA LEU A 123 22.90 2.81 10.53
C LEU A 123 24.22 3.44 10.99
N ASN A 124 24.54 4.65 10.50
CA ASN A 124 25.72 5.40 10.95
C ASN A 124 25.64 5.78 12.43
N GLY A 125 24.45 6.20 12.90
CA GLY A 125 24.21 6.53 14.30
C GLY A 125 24.32 5.31 15.23
N LEU A 126 23.85 4.15 14.79
CA LEU A 126 24.02 2.88 15.51
C LEU A 126 25.50 2.51 15.62
N ARG A 127 26.25 2.58 14.52
CA ARG A 127 27.70 2.29 14.50
C ARG A 127 28.49 3.25 15.39
N ALA A 128 28.19 4.55 15.35
CA ALA A 128 28.91 5.55 16.13
C ALA A 128 28.70 5.42 17.65
N ARG A 129 27.59 4.80 18.07
CA ARG A 129 27.21 4.62 19.49
C ARG A 129 27.37 3.18 19.97
N ASP A 130 27.91 2.30 19.14
CA ASP A 130 28.06 0.87 19.40
C ASP A 130 26.73 0.17 19.78
N PHE A 131 25.66 0.50 19.04
CA PHE A 131 24.36 -0.15 19.18
C PHE A 131 24.12 -1.19 18.09
N ALA A 132 23.63 -2.36 18.50
CA ALA A 132 23.32 -3.47 17.58
C ALA A 132 21.96 -3.33 16.87
N SER A 133 21.02 -2.58 17.47
CA SER A 133 19.66 -2.48 16.94
C SER A 133 18.97 -1.17 17.29
N ALA A 134 18.09 -0.74 16.38
CA ALA A 134 17.06 0.25 16.66
C ALA A 134 15.67 -0.37 16.46
N THR A 135 14.78 -0.11 17.41
CA THR A 135 13.40 -0.57 17.38
C THR A 135 12.48 0.57 17.80
N PRO A 136 11.51 0.99 16.97
CA PRO A 136 10.49 1.92 17.42
C PRO A 136 9.65 1.27 18.52
N ALA A 137 9.61 1.89 19.70
CA ALA A 137 8.79 1.40 20.81
C ALA A 137 7.30 1.44 20.45
N MET A 138 6.52 0.45 20.88
CA MET A 138 5.06 0.51 20.72
C MET A 138 4.52 1.79 21.38
N PRO A 139 3.58 2.52 20.73
CA PRO A 139 3.00 3.70 21.35
C PRO A 139 2.33 3.33 22.68
N ASP A 140 2.62 4.10 23.73
CA ASP A 140 1.96 3.96 25.02
C ASP A 140 0.44 4.15 24.84
N HIS A 141 -0.31 3.06 25.03
CA HIS A 141 -1.76 3.12 25.12
C HIS A 141 -2.10 3.67 26.49
N GLY A 142 -2.19 5.01 26.60
CA GLY A 142 -2.43 5.72 27.84
C GLY A 142 -3.32 4.98 28.83
N GLY A 143 -2.74 4.60 29.98
CA GLY A 143 -3.47 4.52 31.23
C GLY A 143 -3.06 3.40 32.19
N SER A 144 -2.01 3.63 32.96
CA SER A 144 -2.20 3.60 34.42
C SER A 144 -3.08 4.81 34.81
N THR A 145 -4.40 4.71 34.61
CA THR A 145 -5.42 5.49 35.33
C THR A 145 -6.82 4.89 35.12
N PRO A 146 -7.63 4.72 36.18
CA PRO A 146 -8.88 3.96 36.12
C PRO A 146 -10.08 4.86 35.80
N ARG A 147 -10.41 5.05 34.51
CA ARG A 147 -11.76 5.50 34.09
C ARG A 147 -12.29 4.66 32.94
N ARG A 148 -12.65 3.43 33.28
CA ARG A 148 -13.36 2.46 32.42
C ARG A 148 -14.81 2.92 32.22
N ARG A 149 -15.20 3.06 30.95
CA ARG A 149 -16.50 2.66 30.33
C ARG A 149 -16.82 3.47 29.06
N ARG A 150 -16.21 4.64 28.85
CA ARG A 150 -16.36 5.40 27.59
C ARG A 150 -15.31 5.05 26.51
N ALA A 151 -14.17 4.51 26.94
CA ALA A 151 -13.06 4.12 26.05
C ALA A 151 -13.31 2.85 25.21
N LEU A 152 -14.31 2.01 25.56
CA LEU A 152 -14.61 0.81 24.78
C LEU A 152 -15.39 1.15 23.49
N LEU A 153 -16.28 2.14 23.53
CA LEU A 153 -16.97 2.64 22.34
C LEU A 153 -15.99 3.37 21.39
N LEU A 154 -15.08 4.17 21.94
CA LEU A 154 -14.02 4.84 21.16
C LEU A 154 -12.98 3.84 20.61
N ARG A 155 -12.72 2.73 21.31
CA ARG A 155 -11.83 1.64 20.86
C ARG A 155 -12.31 0.97 19.57
N LEU A 156 -13.61 0.83 19.35
CA LEU A 156 -14.13 0.28 18.09
C LEU A 156 -14.11 1.32 16.98
N VAL A 157 -14.35 2.60 17.30
CA VAL A 157 -14.35 3.69 16.31
C VAL A 157 -12.94 3.98 15.78
N ASP A 158 -11.90 3.90 16.62
CA ASP A 158 -10.50 4.09 16.17
C ASP A 158 -9.92 2.83 15.53
N TYR A 159 -10.22 1.64 16.03
CA TYR A 159 -9.63 0.39 15.49
C TYR A 159 -10.28 -0.03 14.16
N VAL A 160 -11.56 0.29 13.95
CA VAL A 160 -12.25 0.14 12.64
C VAL A 160 -11.96 1.36 11.75
N GLY A 161 -11.74 2.54 12.34
CA GLY A 161 -11.38 3.76 11.64
C GLY A 161 -9.98 3.72 11.02
N VAL A 162 -9.00 3.13 11.70
CA VAL A 162 -7.58 3.10 11.29
C VAL A 162 -7.31 2.16 10.11
N THR A 163 -7.90 0.96 10.08
CA THR A 163 -7.85 0.07 8.90
C THR A 163 -8.66 0.63 7.74
N ALA A 164 -9.77 1.30 8.04
CA ALA A 164 -10.56 1.98 7.01
C ALA A 164 -9.86 3.24 6.45
N TRP A 165 -8.96 3.89 7.20
CA TRP A 165 -8.31 5.12 6.76
C TRP A 165 -7.19 4.87 5.72
N TYR A 166 -6.42 3.78 5.85
CA TYR A 166 -5.44 3.36 4.84
C TYR A 166 -6.12 3.01 3.50
N ALA A 167 -7.33 2.42 3.56
CA ALA A 167 -8.12 2.09 2.38
C ALA A 167 -8.89 3.27 1.77
N ARG A 168 -9.23 4.30 2.57
CA ARG A 168 -10.08 5.42 2.12
C ARG A 168 -9.33 6.56 1.46
N GLN A 169 -8.06 6.77 1.75
CA GLN A 169 -7.46 8.06 1.42
C GLN A 169 -6.83 8.19 0.03
N GLN A 170 -6.62 7.12 -0.74
CA GLN A 170 -5.75 7.31 -1.92
C GLN A 170 -6.09 6.59 -3.20
N LEU A 171 -6.58 5.36 -3.13
CA LEU A 171 -7.03 4.62 -4.31
C LEU A 171 -8.16 3.68 -3.89
N SER A 172 -9.35 3.83 -4.47
CA SER A 172 -10.47 2.89 -4.33
C SER A 172 -10.36 1.71 -5.32
N ALA A 173 -9.19 1.52 -5.93
CA ALA A 173 -8.91 0.45 -6.87
C ALA A 173 -9.23 -0.93 -6.29
N GLY A 174 -9.78 -1.82 -7.14
CA GLY A 174 -10.24 -3.14 -6.71
C GLY A 174 -9.15 -3.99 -6.05
N TYR A 175 -7.90 -3.91 -6.53
CA TYR A 175 -6.77 -4.65 -5.95
C TYR A 175 -6.37 -4.14 -4.55
N VAL A 176 -6.54 -2.85 -4.27
CA VAL A 176 -6.31 -2.26 -2.94
C VAL A 176 -7.38 -2.73 -1.98
N ARG A 177 -8.66 -2.63 -2.37
CA ARG A 177 -9.79 -3.07 -1.54
C ARG A 177 -9.71 -4.54 -1.16
N ARG A 178 -9.35 -5.41 -2.11
CA ARG A 178 -9.18 -6.85 -1.83
C ARG A 178 -8.06 -7.13 -0.82
N ALA A 179 -6.98 -6.35 -0.84
CA ALA A 179 -5.83 -6.57 0.02
C ALA A 179 -5.84 -5.76 1.33
N ALA A 180 -6.81 -4.87 1.55
CA ALA A 180 -6.80 -3.92 2.67
C ALA A 180 -6.62 -4.57 4.05
N HIS A 181 -7.16 -5.78 4.25
CA HIS A 181 -7.05 -6.54 5.49
C HIS A 181 -5.66 -7.17 5.73
N LEU A 182 -4.78 -7.17 4.71
CA LEU A 182 -3.42 -7.71 4.75
C LEU A 182 -2.36 -6.63 4.95
N LEU A 183 -2.73 -5.35 4.82
CA LEU A 183 -1.76 -4.24 4.84
C LEU A 183 -1.46 -3.76 6.27
N PRO A 184 -0.23 -3.25 6.52
CA PRO A 184 0.11 -2.63 7.79
C PRO A 184 -0.80 -1.46 8.18
N ARG A 185 -0.88 -1.22 9.48
CA ARG A 185 -1.70 -0.18 10.09
C ARG A 185 -0.89 1.09 10.31
N GLN A 186 -1.60 2.18 10.58
CA GLN A 186 -1.00 3.46 10.96
C GLN A 186 -1.82 4.12 12.08
N GLY A 187 -1.17 4.91 12.93
CA GLY A 187 -1.84 5.70 13.96
C GLY A 187 -2.51 6.95 13.40
N SER A 188 -3.13 7.72 14.30
CA SER A 188 -3.85 8.96 14.00
C SER A 188 -2.96 10.21 13.99
N HIS A 189 -1.74 10.13 14.54
CA HIS A 189 -0.83 11.25 14.77
C HIS A 189 0.63 10.84 14.51
N PRO A 190 1.52 11.80 14.19
CA PRO A 190 2.96 11.54 14.12
C PRO A 190 3.51 11.02 15.46
N PRO A 191 4.52 10.13 15.46
CA PRO A 191 5.20 9.56 14.29
C PRO A 191 4.50 8.32 13.71
N TRP A 192 3.26 8.02 14.13
CA TRP A 192 2.58 6.77 13.77
C TRP A 192 1.74 6.88 12.49
N ARG A 193 1.59 8.08 11.94
CA ARG A 193 0.80 8.36 10.75
C ARG A 193 1.71 8.54 9.55
N VAL A 194 1.38 7.88 8.43
CA VAL A 194 2.14 8.04 7.18
C VAL A 194 1.65 9.27 6.43
N HIS A 195 2.59 10.13 6.03
CA HIS A 195 2.30 11.25 5.16
C HIS A 195 2.30 10.82 3.69
N GLN A 196 1.45 11.48 2.91
CA GLN A 196 1.38 11.31 1.46
C GLN A 196 1.74 12.62 0.78
N SER A 197 2.77 13.26 1.34
CA SER A 197 3.28 14.56 0.96
C SER A 197 4.79 14.52 1.13
N TYR A 198 5.48 14.72 0.01
CA TYR A 198 6.94 14.78 -0.03
C TYR A 198 7.50 15.79 0.98
N TRP A 199 6.90 16.98 1.07
CA TRP A 199 7.39 18.04 1.93
C TRP A 199 7.26 17.70 3.42
N LEU A 200 6.15 17.06 3.83
CA LEU A 200 5.97 16.64 5.22
C LEU A 200 6.95 15.52 5.58
N ASP A 201 7.15 14.55 4.68
CA ASP A 201 8.12 13.48 4.88
C ASP A 201 9.56 13.99 4.89
N LEU A 202 9.89 14.96 4.05
CA LEU A 202 11.21 15.60 4.05
C LEU A 202 11.49 16.21 5.44
N LEU A 203 10.55 16.99 5.98
CA LEU A 203 10.69 17.59 7.31
C LEU A 203 10.80 16.53 8.43
N GLU A 204 9.98 15.48 8.37
CA GLU A 204 9.94 14.44 9.42
C GLU A 204 11.16 13.50 9.41
N LEU A 205 11.69 13.21 8.23
CA LEU A 205 12.77 12.24 8.05
C LEU A 205 14.15 12.86 8.06
N TYR A 206 14.32 14.10 7.63
CA TYR A 206 15.65 14.58 7.28
C TYR A 206 16.25 15.57 8.31
N TRP A 207 15.41 16.12 9.20
CA TRP A 207 15.80 17.09 10.23
C TRP A 207 15.89 16.50 11.65
N GLN A 208 16.02 15.18 11.80
CA GLN A 208 16.19 14.45 13.08
C GLN A 208 17.26 13.37 12.97
#